data_AF-A0A7L9BRM7-F1
#
_entry.id   AF-A0A7L9BRM7-F1
#
_cell.length_a   1.000
_cell.length_b   1.000
_cell.length_c   1.000
_cell.angle_alpha   90.00
_cell.angle_beta   90.00
_cell.angle_gamma   90.00
#
_symmetry.space_group_name_H-M   'P 1'
#
loop_
_entity.id
_entity.type
_entity.pdbx_description
1 polymer ?
#
loop_
_entity_poly.entity_id
_entity_poly.type
_entity_poly.pdbx_seq_one_letter_code
_entity_poly.pdbx_strand_id
1 'polypeptide(L)'
;MNRWTLSIHEAGHAVVAFALTGTRMLTTLHQNGGGAAWALEELSPIDHAIMAAAGPLAEHLANRYAAPEPSPPVASDMPPPALPTLETVATVETAADLHKAIARAVPDHVTIARWCIAGVEKQPERWAQRHAWVHTLARRIISDHEKHIVEVARVLYLRGVVSVPLLERNAS
;
A
#
# COMPACT_ATOMS: atom_id res chain seq x y z
N MET A 1 -13.97 6.27 -1.37
CA MET A 1 -13.39 5.30 -0.43
C MET A 1 -13.15 6.01 0.91
N ASN A 2 -13.44 5.40 2.06
CA ASN A 2 -13.16 6.01 3.38
C ASN A 2 -11.69 5.80 3.79
N ARG A 3 -11.19 6.57 4.76
CA ARG A 3 -9.78 6.53 5.19
C ARG A 3 -9.33 5.13 5.63
N TRP A 4 -10.20 4.36 6.30
CA TRP A 4 -9.86 3.01 6.75
C TRP A 4 -9.70 2.03 5.60
N THR A 5 -10.64 2.05 4.66
CA THR A 5 -10.59 1.22 3.45
C THR A 5 -9.36 1.57 2.62
N LEU A 6 -9.03 2.87 2.49
CA LEU A 6 -7.81 3.32 1.83
C LEU A 6 -6.55 2.84 2.60
N SER A 7 -6.54 2.91 3.93
CA SER A 7 -5.40 2.40 4.72
C SER A 7 -5.17 0.91 4.49
N ILE A 8 -6.25 0.14 4.35
CA ILE A 8 -6.20 -1.28 4.02
C ILE A 8 -5.73 -1.50 2.58
N HIS A 9 -6.21 -0.71 1.62
CA HIS A 9 -5.79 -0.75 0.23
C HIS A 9 -4.27 -0.57 0.12
N GLU A 10 -3.75 0.50 0.71
CA GLU A 10 -2.32 0.81 0.67
C GLU A 10 -1.46 -0.20 1.45
N ALA A 11 -1.95 -0.68 2.61
CA ALA A 11 -1.30 -1.76 3.35
C ALA A 11 -1.28 -3.08 2.55
N GLY A 12 -2.32 -3.34 1.75
CA GLY A 12 -2.40 -4.48 0.85
C GLY A 12 -1.26 -4.48 -0.17
N HIS A 13 -1.03 -3.34 -0.83
CA HIS A 13 0.13 -3.18 -1.71
C HIS A 13 1.45 -3.47 -0.98
N ALA A 14 1.67 -2.82 0.16
CA ALA A 14 2.94 -2.85 0.87
C ALA A 14 3.27 -4.25 1.42
N VAL A 15 2.31 -4.91 2.07
CA VAL A 15 2.54 -6.24 2.65
C VAL A 15 2.74 -7.29 1.56
N VAL A 16 1.97 -7.24 0.47
CA VAL A 16 2.14 -8.20 -0.64
C VAL A 16 3.49 -8.00 -1.32
N ALA A 17 3.88 -6.76 -1.61
CA ALA A 17 5.19 -6.48 -2.22
C ALA A 17 6.34 -6.97 -1.33
N PHE A 18 6.29 -6.68 -0.02
CA PHE A 18 7.29 -7.17 0.92
C PHE A 18 7.30 -8.71 1.00
N ALA A 19 6.14 -9.36 1.06
CA ALA A 19 6.04 -10.82 1.11
C ALA A 19 6.61 -11.51 -0.14
N LEU A 20 6.48 -10.87 -1.31
CA LEU A 20 7.03 -11.38 -2.57
C LEU A 20 8.55 -11.25 -2.67
N THR A 21 9.08 -10.11 -2.22
CA THR A 21 10.44 -9.67 -2.61
C THR A 21 11.40 -9.53 -1.42
N GLY A 22 10.90 -9.41 -0.21
CA GLY A 22 11.67 -8.98 0.96
C GLY A 22 12.06 -7.50 0.93
N THR A 23 11.73 -6.76 -0.14
CA THR A 23 12.03 -5.35 -0.28
C THR A 23 11.18 -4.53 0.66
N ARG A 24 11.82 -3.62 1.40
CA ARG A 24 11.14 -2.72 2.32
C ARG A 24 10.22 -1.78 1.54
N MET A 25 9.01 -1.63 2.07
CA MET A 25 8.01 -0.71 1.53
C MET A 25 7.85 0.51 2.44
N LEU A 26 7.51 1.64 1.86
CA LEU A 26 7.02 2.82 2.55
C LEU A 26 5.63 3.13 2.01
N THR A 27 4.73 3.55 2.89
CA THR A 27 3.33 3.76 2.54
C THR A 27 2.79 4.99 3.26
N THR A 28 2.05 5.84 2.55
CA THR A 28 1.43 7.04 3.15
C THR A 28 0.00 7.29 2.73
N LEU A 29 -0.69 8.07 3.56
CA LEU A 29 -1.98 8.68 3.26
C LEU A 29 -1.83 10.19 3.14
N HIS A 30 -2.48 10.76 2.13
CA HIS A 30 -2.48 12.18 1.84
C HIS A 30 -3.80 12.83 2.29
N GLN A 31 -3.74 14.13 2.62
CA GLN A 31 -4.91 14.88 3.11
C GLN A 31 -6.03 15.02 2.07
N ASN A 32 -5.72 14.92 0.78
CA ASN A 32 -6.69 14.94 -0.31
C ASN A 32 -7.46 13.63 -0.48
N GLY A 33 -7.27 12.65 0.42
CA GLY A 33 -7.95 11.35 0.36
C GLY A 33 -7.28 10.34 -0.58
N GLY A 34 -6.07 10.62 -1.05
CA GLY A 34 -5.22 9.65 -1.74
C GLY A 34 -4.28 8.90 -0.80
N GLY A 35 -3.72 7.80 -1.27
CA GLY A 35 -2.63 7.07 -0.63
C GLY A 35 -1.63 6.61 -1.68
N ALA A 36 -0.48 6.14 -1.23
CA ALA A 36 0.42 5.40 -2.10
C ALA A 36 1.36 4.51 -1.28
N ALA A 37 1.73 3.37 -1.87
CA ALA A 37 2.74 2.45 -1.37
C ALA A 37 3.89 2.34 -2.39
N TRP A 38 5.13 2.36 -1.92
CA TRP A 38 6.32 2.35 -2.78
C TRP A 38 7.40 1.44 -2.21
N ALA A 39 8.06 0.73 -3.10
CA ALA A 39 9.24 -0.06 -2.78
C ALA A 39 10.48 0.84 -2.73
N LEU A 40 11.37 0.58 -1.78
CA LEU A 40 12.66 1.27 -1.71
C LEU A 40 13.68 0.73 -2.74
N GLU A 41 13.35 -0.38 -3.40
CA GLU A 41 14.11 -0.98 -4.49
C GLU A 41 13.18 -1.24 -5.69
N GLU A 42 13.75 -1.38 -6.88
CA GLU A 42 12.96 -1.60 -8.09
C GLU A 42 12.30 -2.99 -8.09
N LEU A 43 10.98 -3.01 -8.24
CA LEU A 43 10.21 -4.25 -8.39
C LEU A 43 10.23 -4.72 -9.84
N SER A 44 10.27 -6.04 -10.05
CA SER A 44 10.07 -6.58 -11.39
C SER A 44 8.67 -6.22 -11.92
N PRO A 45 8.45 -6.17 -13.25
CA PRO A 45 7.12 -5.89 -13.80
C PRO A 45 6.04 -6.84 -13.31
N ILE A 46 6.41 -8.09 -13.01
CA ILE A 46 5.50 -9.11 -12.49
C ILE A 46 5.12 -8.79 -11.04
N ASP A 47 6.11 -8.51 -10.19
CA ASP A 47 5.88 -8.20 -8.77
C ASP A 47 5.07 -6.91 -8.62
N HIS A 48 5.35 -5.92 -9.46
CA HIS A 48 4.58 -4.68 -9.49
C HIS A 48 3.12 -4.91 -9.92
N ALA A 49 2.86 -5.82 -10.87
CA ALA A 49 1.49 -6.18 -11.25
C ALA A 49 0.73 -6.94 -10.15
N ILE A 50 1.42 -7.82 -9.41
CA ILE A 50 0.82 -8.53 -8.28
C ILE A 50 0.55 -7.57 -7.12
N MET A 51 1.49 -6.67 -6.82
CA MET A 51 1.31 -5.57 -5.86
C MET A 51 0.10 -4.72 -6.24
N ALA A 52 0.00 -4.25 -7.49
CA ALA A 52 -1.13 -3.44 -7.96
C ALA A 52 -2.48 -4.17 -7.83
N ALA A 53 -2.52 -5.49 -8.07
CA ALA A 53 -3.73 -6.28 -7.86
C ALA A 53 -4.11 -6.41 -6.37
N ALA A 54 -3.13 -6.33 -5.45
CA ALA A 54 -3.35 -6.57 -4.04
C ALA A 54 -4.15 -5.46 -3.34
N GLY A 55 -3.92 -4.18 -3.66
CA GLY A 55 -4.58 -3.06 -2.97
C GLY A 55 -6.11 -3.14 -3.04
N PRO A 56 -6.70 -3.16 -4.26
CA PRO A 56 -8.16 -3.29 -4.42
C PRO A 56 -8.72 -4.59 -3.83
N LEU A 57 -7.97 -5.70 -3.92
CA LEU A 57 -8.40 -6.96 -3.33
C LEU A 57 -8.43 -6.89 -1.80
N ALA A 58 -7.48 -6.20 -1.17
CA ALA A 58 -7.43 -6.08 0.28
C ALA A 58 -8.60 -5.28 0.85
N GLU A 59 -9.25 -4.41 0.06
CA GLU A 59 -10.35 -3.56 0.54
C GLU A 59 -11.49 -4.35 1.22
N HIS A 60 -11.72 -5.61 0.82
CA HIS A 60 -12.73 -6.46 1.46
C HIS A 60 -12.45 -6.71 2.96
N LEU A 61 -11.22 -6.51 3.43
CA LEU A 61 -10.84 -6.60 4.83
C LEU A 61 -11.53 -5.51 5.66
N ALA A 62 -11.87 -4.36 5.07
CA ALA A 62 -12.55 -3.27 5.77
C ALA A 62 -13.96 -3.66 6.23
N ASN A 63 -14.58 -4.66 5.59
CA ASN A 63 -15.88 -5.19 5.99
C ASN A 63 -15.81 -6.13 7.20
N ARG A 64 -14.62 -6.65 7.52
CA ARG A 64 -14.40 -7.62 8.61
C ARG A 64 -13.70 -7.00 9.82
N TYR A 65 -12.85 -6.01 9.59
CA TYR A 65 -12.08 -5.34 10.63
C TYR A 65 -12.52 -3.89 10.75
N ALA A 66 -12.90 -3.48 11.95
CA ALA A 66 -13.22 -2.09 12.23
C ALA A 66 -11.95 -1.22 12.22
N ALA A 67 -12.11 0.05 11.84
CA ALA A 67 -11.07 1.05 12.01
C ALA A 67 -10.68 1.16 13.49
N PRO A 68 -9.38 1.35 13.81
CA PRO A 68 -8.99 1.58 15.19
C PRO A 68 -9.60 2.89 15.68
N GLU A 69 -10.13 2.89 16.91
CA GLU A 69 -10.57 4.12 17.55
C GLU A 69 -9.35 5.02 17.80
N PRO A 70 -9.41 6.31 17.44
CA PRO A 70 -8.38 7.24 17.86
C PRO A 70 -8.38 7.27 19.40
N SER A 71 -7.20 7.18 20.02
CA SER A 71 -7.11 7.34 21.46
C SER A 71 -7.78 8.66 21.86
N PRO A 72 -8.59 8.68 22.93
CA PRO A 72 -9.23 9.91 23.37
C PRO A 72 -8.14 10.97 23.58
N PRO A 73 -8.38 12.22 23.17
CA PRO A 73 -7.39 13.27 23.34
C PRO A 73 -7.07 13.36 24.83
N VAL A 74 -5.84 13.05 25.20
CA VAL A 74 -5.32 13.45 26.51
C VAL A 74 -5.47 14.96 26.51
N ALA A 75 -6.16 15.52 27.50
CA ALA A 75 -6.38 16.95 27.64
C ALA A 75 -5.01 17.65 27.71
N SER A 76 -4.49 18.01 26.55
CA SER A 76 -3.29 18.80 26.36
C SER A 76 -3.71 19.85 25.35
N ASP A 77 -3.40 21.12 25.63
CA ASP A 77 -3.64 22.26 24.74
C ASP A 77 -2.86 22.18 23.40
N MET A 78 -2.31 21.02 23.07
CA MET A 78 -1.63 20.77 21.82
C MET A 78 -2.66 20.48 20.72
N PRO A 79 -2.58 21.17 19.56
CA PRO A 79 -3.39 20.82 18.41
C PRO A 79 -3.17 19.34 18.04
N PRO A 80 -4.19 18.65 17.48
CA PRO A 80 -4.04 17.28 17.03
C PRO A 80 -2.80 17.16 16.14
N PRO A 81 -1.93 16.15 16.36
CA PRO A 81 -0.71 16.02 15.58
C PRO A 81 -1.09 15.95 14.10
N ALA A 82 -0.60 16.91 13.32
CA ALA A 82 -0.76 16.89 11.88
C ALA A 82 -0.22 15.56 11.35
N LEU A 83 -0.90 14.98 10.35
CA LEU A 83 -0.40 13.77 9.73
C LEU A 83 1.03 14.04 9.23
N PRO A 84 2.01 13.20 9.60
CA PRO A 84 3.38 13.34 9.15
C PRO A 84 3.41 13.40 7.62
N THR A 85 4.17 14.36 7.11
CA THR A 85 4.38 14.54 5.68
C THR A 85 5.53 13.64 5.22
N LEU A 86 5.72 13.46 3.90
CA LEU A 86 6.84 12.68 3.37
C LEU A 86 8.19 13.21 3.88
N GLU A 87 8.32 14.53 4.00
CA GLU A 87 9.48 15.23 4.54
C GLU A 87 9.75 14.89 6.01
N THR A 88 8.73 14.47 6.75
CA THR A 88 8.86 14.10 8.17
C THR A 88 9.42 12.68 8.34
N VAL A 89 9.42 11.86 7.29
CA VAL A 89 9.72 10.42 7.34
C VAL A 89 10.88 10.03 6.44
N ALA A 90 11.11 10.81 5.39
CA ALA A 90 12.20 10.63 4.44
C ALA A 90 13.19 11.80 4.58
N THR A 91 14.45 11.57 4.19
CA THR A 91 15.39 12.70 3.97
C THR A 91 14.82 13.64 2.91
N VAL A 92 15.23 14.91 2.91
CA VAL A 92 14.71 15.93 1.98
C VAL A 92 14.87 15.50 0.52
N GLU A 93 16.00 14.89 0.15
CA GLU A 93 16.19 14.38 -1.22
C GLU A 93 15.21 13.25 -1.54
N THR A 94 15.08 12.26 -0.65
CA THR A 94 14.12 11.15 -0.84
C THR A 94 12.67 11.62 -0.85
N ALA A 95 12.31 12.65 -0.08
CA ALA A 95 10.95 13.18 -0.05
C ALA A 95 10.55 13.84 -1.38
N ALA A 96 11.49 14.55 -2.03
CA ALA A 96 11.26 15.17 -3.33
C ALA A 96 11.10 14.12 -4.44
N ASP A 97 11.91 13.08 -4.43
CA ASP A 97 11.81 11.98 -5.40
C ASP A 97 10.54 11.15 -5.18
N LEU A 98 10.13 10.98 -3.92
CA LEU A 98 8.88 10.34 -3.56
C LEU A 98 7.68 11.15 -4.02
N HIS A 99 7.69 12.47 -3.85
CA HIS A 99 6.67 13.36 -4.39
C HIS A 99 6.54 13.26 -5.91
N LYS A 100 7.66 13.20 -6.65
CA LYS A 100 7.65 12.99 -8.10
C LYS A 100 7.09 11.61 -8.47
N ALA A 101 7.44 10.57 -7.72
CA ALA A 101 6.94 9.21 -7.95
C ALA A 101 5.42 9.13 -7.72
N ILE A 102 4.91 9.73 -6.64
CA ILE A 102 3.47 9.84 -6.37
C ILE A 102 2.74 10.60 -7.46
N ALA A 103 3.28 11.75 -7.90
CA ALA A 103 2.69 12.54 -8.98
C ALA A 103 2.64 11.79 -10.32
N ARG A 104 3.48 10.77 -10.50
CA ARG A 104 3.55 9.91 -11.69
C ARG A 104 2.88 8.56 -11.48
N ALA A 105 2.29 8.31 -10.31
CA ALA A 105 1.67 7.04 -9.98
C ALA A 105 0.57 6.72 -10.99
N VAL A 106 0.62 5.50 -11.51
CA VAL A 106 -0.32 4.99 -12.48
C VAL A 106 -1.40 4.21 -11.72
N PRO A 107 -2.70 4.40 -12.02
CA PRO A 107 -3.76 3.64 -11.34
C PRO A 107 -3.57 2.13 -11.47
N ASP A 108 -3.90 1.37 -10.43
CA ASP A 108 -3.66 -0.09 -10.37
C ASP A 108 -4.17 -0.84 -11.59
N HIS A 109 -5.41 -0.58 -11.99
CA HIS A 109 -6.03 -1.24 -13.13
C HIS A 109 -5.25 -0.99 -14.43
N VAL A 110 -4.62 0.19 -14.58
CA VAL A 110 -3.77 0.51 -15.73
C VAL A 110 -2.43 -0.24 -15.62
N THR A 111 -1.83 -0.32 -14.43
CA THR A 111 -0.61 -1.11 -14.20
C THR A 111 -0.83 -2.59 -14.53
N ILE A 112 -1.93 -3.17 -14.04
CA ILE A 112 -2.31 -4.56 -14.32
C ILE A 112 -2.58 -4.76 -15.82
N ALA A 113 -3.36 -3.87 -16.45
CA ALA A 113 -3.67 -3.98 -17.88
C ALA A 113 -2.41 -3.93 -18.75
N ARG A 114 -1.50 -2.99 -18.48
CA ARG A 114 -0.23 -2.87 -19.20
C ARG A 114 0.59 -4.16 -19.10
N TRP A 115 0.70 -4.74 -17.91
CA TRP A 115 1.42 -6.01 -17.73
C TRP A 115 0.73 -7.20 -18.43
N CYS A 116 -0.61 -7.28 -18.37
CA CYS A 116 -1.36 -8.35 -19.04
C CYS A 116 -1.12 -8.35 -20.56
N ILE A 117 -0.94 -7.17 -21.16
CA ILE A 117 -0.79 -6.97 -22.60
C ILE A 117 0.67 -7.12 -23.06
N ALA A 118 1.64 -6.66 -22.27
CA ALA A 118 3.04 -6.53 -22.69
C ALA A 118 3.65 -7.83 -23.22
N GLY A 119 4.18 -7.79 -24.45
CA GLY A 119 4.81 -8.91 -25.15
C GLY A 119 3.83 -9.96 -25.70
N VAL A 120 2.53 -9.75 -25.54
CA VAL A 120 1.45 -10.63 -26.03
C VAL A 120 0.30 -9.80 -26.63
N GLU A 121 0.59 -8.65 -27.23
CA GLU A 121 -0.36 -7.66 -27.71
C GLU A 121 -1.35 -8.21 -28.77
N LYS A 122 -1.02 -9.34 -29.40
CA LYS A 122 -1.84 -10.01 -30.43
C LYS A 122 -2.54 -11.27 -29.93
N GLN A 123 -2.50 -11.56 -28.63
CA GLN A 123 -2.98 -12.81 -28.01
C GLN A 123 -3.94 -12.48 -26.84
N PRO A 124 -5.16 -11.97 -27.12
CA PRO A 124 -6.10 -11.51 -26.09
C PRO A 124 -6.53 -12.59 -25.10
N GLU A 125 -6.57 -13.86 -25.53
CA GLU A 125 -6.82 -15.01 -24.67
C GLU A 125 -5.78 -15.14 -23.54
N ARG A 126 -4.53 -14.73 -23.80
CA ARG A 126 -3.47 -14.73 -22.78
C ARG A 126 -3.58 -13.56 -21.82
N TRP A 127 -4.20 -12.44 -22.22
CA TRP A 127 -4.43 -11.32 -21.30
C TRP A 127 -5.34 -11.73 -20.15
N ALA A 128 -6.43 -12.42 -20.46
CA ALA A 128 -7.36 -12.92 -19.45
C ALA A 128 -6.68 -13.93 -18.50
N GLN A 129 -5.86 -14.83 -19.03
CA GLN A 129 -5.09 -15.79 -18.23
C GLN A 129 -4.11 -15.09 -17.28
N ARG A 130 -3.37 -14.10 -17.80
CA ARG A 130 -2.44 -13.26 -17.01
C ARG A 130 -3.18 -12.50 -15.90
N HIS A 131 -4.30 -11.88 -16.24
CA HIS A 131 -5.14 -11.16 -15.27
C HIS A 131 -5.65 -12.09 -14.15
N ALA A 132 -6.17 -13.27 -14.51
CA ALA A 132 -6.64 -14.24 -13.54
C ALA A 132 -5.51 -14.75 -12.63
N TRP A 133 -4.32 -14.97 -13.20
CA TRP A 133 -3.15 -15.43 -12.48
C TRP A 133 -2.69 -14.42 -11.41
N VAL A 134 -2.50 -13.14 -11.77
CA VAL A 134 -2.06 -12.12 -10.78
C VAL A 134 -3.08 -11.95 -9.65
N HIS A 135 -4.38 -11.97 -9.96
CA HIS A 135 -5.42 -11.85 -8.93
C HIS A 135 -5.49 -13.07 -8.02
N THR A 136 -5.28 -14.27 -8.57
CA THR A 136 -5.27 -15.50 -7.79
C THR A 136 -4.08 -15.51 -6.83
N LEU A 137 -2.90 -15.13 -7.31
CA LEU A 137 -1.70 -15.06 -6.49
C LEU A 137 -1.82 -13.97 -5.42
N ALA A 138 -2.24 -12.75 -5.79
CA ALA A 138 -2.47 -11.66 -4.84
C ALA A 138 -3.47 -12.06 -3.75
N ARG A 139 -4.60 -12.68 -4.11
CA ARG A 139 -5.60 -13.16 -3.13
C ARG A 139 -5.04 -14.20 -2.17
N ARG A 140 -4.21 -15.12 -2.66
CA ARG A 140 -3.54 -16.11 -1.81
C ARG A 140 -2.63 -15.43 -0.79
N ILE A 141 -1.77 -14.51 -1.23
CA ILE A 141 -0.86 -13.78 -0.34
C ILE A 141 -1.65 -12.94 0.68
N ILE A 142 -2.72 -12.25 0.24
CA ILE A 142 -3.58 -11.51 1.17
C ILE A 142 -4.19 -12.42 2.24
N SER A 143 -4.63 -13.61 1.85
CA SER A 143 -5.21 -14.58 2.80
C SER A 143 -4.17 -15.06 3.81
N ASP A 144 -2.95 -15.33 3.35
CA ASP A 144 -1.84 -15.79 4.19
C ASP A 144 -1.31 -14.68 5.13
N HIS A 145 -1.47 -13.41 4.75
CA HIS A 145 -0.93 -12.25 5.46
C HIS A 145 -2.00 -11.28 6.01
N GLU A 146 -3.26 -11.72 6.10
CA GLU A 146 -4.41 -10.90 6.46
C GLU A 146 -4.19 -10.08 7.74
N LYS A 147 -3.71 -10.72 8.81
CA LYS A 147 -3.49 -10.06 10.11
C LYS A 147 -2.43 -8.97 10.01
N HIS A 148 -1.37 -9.20 9.25
CA HIS A 148 -0.28 -8.25 9.07
C HIS A 148 -0.74 -7.05 8.23
N ILE A 149 -1.54 -7.27 7.19
CA ILE A 149 -2.18 -6.18 6.41
C ILE A 149 -3.00 -5.29 7.34
N VAL A 150 -3.85 -5.88 8.19
CA VAL A 150 -4.69 -5.12 9.12
C VAL A 150 -3.85 -4.34 10.14
N GLU A 151 -2.75 -4.92 10.63
CA GLU A 151 -1.84 -4.25 11.56
C GLU A 151 -1.13 -3.05 10.92
N VAL A 152 -0.56 -3.24 9.72
CA VAL A 152 0.05 -2.15 8.94
C VAL A 152 -0.99 -1.08 8.64
N ALA A 153 -2.21 -1.46 8.25
CA ALA A 153 -3.31 -0.53 8.00
C ALA A 153 -3.70 0.27 9.24
N ARG A 154 -3.67 -0.32 10.44
CA ARG A 154 -3.94 0.41 11.71
C ARG A 154 -2.89 1.48 11.95
N VAL A 155 -1.61 1.13 11.81
CA VAL A 155 -0.51 2.08 11.97
C VAL A 155 -0.63 3.20 10.94
N LEU A 156 -0.91 2.86 9.68
CA LEU A 156 -1.11 3.80 8.59
C LEU A 156 -2.32 4.71 8.82
N TYR A 157 -3.44 4.17 9.30
CA TYR A 157 -4.65 4.95 9.58
C TYR A 157 -4.40 6.01 10.65
N LEU A 158 -3.76 5.61 11.75
CA LEU A 158 -3.48 6.48 12.89
C LEU A 158 -2.36 7.48 12.62
N ARG A 159 -1.31 7.05 11.91
CA ARG A 159 -0.09 7.84 11.73
C ARG A 159 0.06 8.44 10.35
N GLY A 160 -0.77 8.10 9.37
CA GLY A 160 -0.63 8.58 7.98
C GLY A 160 0.59 8.06 7.22
N VAL A 161 1.53 7.36 7.88
CA VAL A 161 2.73 6.77 7.28
C VAL A 161 3.16 5.50 8.00
N VAL A 162 3.68 4.53 7.24
CA VAL A 162 4.24 3.29 7.79
C VAL A 162 5.30 2.71 6.85
N SER A 163 6.27 1.99 7.41
CA SER A 163 7.19 1.14 6.63
C SER A 163 6.90 -0.33 6.90
N VAL A 164 7.02 -1.17 5.88
CA VAL A 164 6.83 -2.62 5.95
C VAL A 164 8.16 -3.31 5.64
N PRO A 165 8.67 -4.23 6.49
CA PRO A 165 8.02 -4.76 7.70
C PRO A 165 7.94 -3.69 8.80
N LEU A 166 6.95 -3.83 9.69
CA LEU A 166 6.85 -2.99 10.88
C LEU A 166 8.12 -3.21 11.71
N LEU A 167 9.01 -2.22 11.71
CA LEU A 167 10.14 -2.24 12.63
C LEU A 167 9.56 -2.05 14.03
N GLU A 168 9.76 -3.04 14.91
CA GLU A 168 9.55 -2.85 16.34
C GLU A 168 10.39 -1.64 16.75
N ARG A 169 9.74 -0.49 17.02
CA ARG A 169 10.37 0.53 17.84
C ARG A 169 10.42 -0.08 19.23
N ASN A 170 11.52 -0.77 19.52
CA ASN A 170 11.91 -1.15 20.86
C ASN A 170 11.62 0.02 21.80
N ALA A 171 10.94 -0.29 22.88
CA ALA A 171 10.68 0.59 24.00
C ALA A 171 11.90 1.49 24.26
N SER A 172 11.66 2.79 24.28
CA SER A 172 12.54 3.79 24.90
C SER A 172 11.67 4.67 25.77
#